data_AF-A0A3D5WLJ3-F1
#
_entry.id   AF-A0A3D5WLJ3-F1
#
_cell.length_a   1.000
_cell.length_b   1.000
_cell.length_c   1.000
_cell.angle_alpha   90.00
_cell.angle_beta   90.00
_cell.angle_gamma   90.00
#
_symmetry.space_group_name_H-M   'P 1'
#
loop_
_entity.id
_entity.type
_entity.pdbx_description
1 polymer ?
#
loop_
_entity_poly.entity_id
_entity_poly.type
_entity_poly.pdbx_seq_one_letter_code
_entity_poly.pdbx_strand_id
1 'polypeptide(L)'
;MIHDAKPAVCAMFPLGRAIRIDKEDAEKDELPPMKVEYIINPIDCGDFSETHTVKDWLESFGIPLEDEYFLKWQKTISMLSPRIQKLEKELDDNLMDKIISVMYIKLYLDYDLGIDFYPQFVKNADGCNASGNAE
;
A
#
# COMPACT_ATOMS: atom_id res chain seq x y z
N MET A 1 -21.23 -3.82 18.30
CA MET A 1 -21.83 -2.63 17.67
C MET A 1 -20.86 -1.49 17.35
N ILE A 2 -19.77 -1.22 18.10
CA ILE A 2 -18.71 -0.29 17.61
C ILE A 2 -17.63 -0.98 16.76
N HIS A 3 -17.39 -2.28 16.98
CA HIS A 3 -16.45 -3.09 16.20
C HIS A 3 -16.92 -3.30 14.75
N ASP A 4 -18.23 -3.41 14.54
CA ASP A 4 -18.83 -3.70 13.23
C ASP A 4 -18.70 -2.54 12.23
N ALA A 5 -18.46 -1.32 12.73
CA ALA A 5 -18.30 -0.11 11.92
C ALA A 5 -16.84 0.40 11.88
N LYS A 6 -15.89 -0.38 12.41
CA LYS A 6 -14.49 0.03 12.52
C LYS A 6 -13.84 0.03 11.13
N PRO A 7 -13.23 1.14 10.67
CA PRO A 7 -12.51 1.14 9.40
C PRO A 7 -11.39 0.09 9.41
N ALA A 8 -11.07 -0.49 8.25
CA ALA A 8 -10.07 -1.55 8.13
C ALA A 8 -8.73 -1.19 8.82
N VAL A 9 -8.24 0.04 8.66
CA VAL A 9 -7.00 0.52 9.31
C VAL A 9 -7.08 0.46 10.84
N CYS A 10 -8.23 0.79 11.42
CA CYS A 10 -8.43 0.73 12.85
C CYS A 10 -8.65 -0.72 13.31
N ALA A 11 -9.37 -1.53 12.52
CA ALA A 11 -9.61 -2.95 12.77
C ALA A 11 -8.32 -3.78 12.77
N MET A 12 -7.35 -3.40 11.96
CA MET A 12 -6.05 -4.04 11.94
C MET A 12 -5.27 -3.86 13.25
N PHE A 13 -5.37 -2.72 13.94
CA PHE A 13 -4.66 -2.52 15.21
C PHE A 13 -5.01 -3.63 16.22
N PRO A 14 -4.01 -4.32 16.82
CA PRO A 14 -2.60 -3.93 16.94
C PRO A 14 -1.65 -4.46 15.84
N LEU A 15 -2.17 -5.16 14.83
CA LEU A 15 -1.40 -5.68 13.71
C LEU A 15 -1.03 -4.60 12.69
N GLY A 16 0.24 -4.53 12.34
CA GLY A 16 0.74 -3.90 11.12
C GLY A 16 0.93 -4.94 10.00
N ARG A 17 0.90 -4.48 8.75
CA ARG A 17 1.31 -5.25 7.57
C ARG A 17 2.61 -4.70 7.02
N ALA A 18 3.48 -5.59 6.56
CA ALA A 18 4.73 -5.26 5.89
C ALA A 18 4.91 -6.13 4.65
N ILE A 19 5.71 -5.67 3.69
CA ILE A 19 6.23 -6.51 2.62
C ILE A 19 7.62 -6.97 3.00
N ARG A 20 7.81 -8.28 3.04
CA ARG A 20 9.13 -8.87 3.09
C ARG A 20 9.65 -9.07 1.68
N ILE A 21 10.85 -8.54 1.46
CA ILE A 21 11.65 -8.78 0.27
C ILE A 21 12.88 -9.56 0.74
N ASP A 22 13.07 -10.77 0.22
CA ASP A 22 14.25 -11.56 0.52
C ASP A 22 15.48 -10.95 -0.18
N LYS A 23 16.67 -11.05 0.44
CA LYS A 23 17.86 -10.32 -0.01
C LYS A 23 18.24 -10.70 -1.45
N GLU A 24 18.12 -11.97 -1.79
CA GLU A 24 18.40 -12.52 -3.12
C GLU A 24 17.46 -11.95 -4.19
N ASP A 25 16.25 -11.54 -3.79
CA ASP A 25 15.27 -10.93 -4.69
C ASP A 25 15.42 -9.41 -4.76
N ALA A 26 15.90 -8.76 -3.71
CA ALA A 26 16.19 -7.32 -3.68
C ALA A 26 17.36 -6.92 -4.62
N GLU A 27 18.27 -7.85 -4.91
CA GLU A 27 19.44 -7.64 -5.78
C GLU A 27 19.11 -7.81 -7.28
N LYS A 28 17.87 -8.18 -7.63
CA LYS A 28 17.41 -8.33 -9.02
C LYS A 28 16.81 -7.01 -9.53
N ASP A 29 16.99 -6.73 -10.83
CA ASP A 29 16.36 -5.59 -11.51
C ASP A 29 14.84 -5.75 -11.73
N GLU A 30 14.28 -6.90 -11.35
CA GLU A 30 12.85 -7.20 -11.44
C GLU A 30 12.15 -6.96 -10.10
N LEU A 31 10.85 -6.64 -10.14
CA LEU A 31 10.05 -6.51 -8.92
C LEU A 31 10.01 -7.86 -8.18
N PRO A 32 10.54 -7.93 -6.94
CA PRO A 32 10.64 -9.18 -6.21
C PRO A 32 9.26 -9.71 -5.82
N PRO A 33 9.11 -11.03 -5.58
CA PRO A 33 7.87 -11.58 -5.05
C PRO A 33 7.56 -10.94 -3.69
N MET A 34 6.47 -10.18 -3.63
CA MET A 34 6.05 -9.48 -2.43
C MET A 34 5.32 -10.44 -1.49
N LYS A 35 5.96 -10.80 -0.37
CA LYS A 35 5.32 -11.60 0.69
C LYS A 35 4.78 -10.67 1.76
N VAL A 36 3.49 -10.78 2.07
CA VAL A 36 2.88 -10.03 3.18
C VAL A 36 3.27 -10.70 4.49
N GLU A 37 3.87 -9.93 5.39
CA GLU A 37 4.14 -10.30 6.77
C GLU A 37 3.39 -9.37 7.73
N TYR A 38 3.19 -9.84 8.96
CA TYR A 38 2.45 -9.11 9.99
C TYR A 38 3.35 -8.85 11.20
N ILE A 39 3.24 -7.64 11.73
CA ILE A 39 4.00 -7.19 12.90
C ILE A 39 2.99 -6.87 13.99
N ILE A 40 3.16 -7.43 15.17
CA ILE A 40 2.30 -7.12 16.32
C ILE A 40 2.93 -5.97 17.11
N ASN A 41 2.18 -4.88 17.28
CA ASN A 41 2.59 -3.82 18.20
C ASN A 41 2.40 -4.28 19.66
N PRO A 42 3.20 -3.76 20.61
CA PRO A 42 2.99 -4.04 22.03
C PRO A 42 1.56 -3.70 22.47
N ILE A 43 0.95 -4.63 23.20
CA ILE A 43 -0.39 -4.50 23.77
C ILE A 43 -0.23 -4.39 25.29
N ASP A 44 -0.52 -3.22 25.85
CA ASP A 44 -0.35 -2.90 27.26
C ASP A 44 -1.67 -2.83 28.04
N CYS A 45 -2.79 -3.12 27.38
CA CYS A 45 -4.14 -3.06 27.92
C CYS A 45 -4.98 -4.28 27.50
N GLY A 46 -6.13 -4.48 28.18
CA GLY A 46 -7.02 -5.62 27.97
C GLY A 46 -6.93 -6.65 29.10
N ASP A 47 -7.82 -7.64 29.07
CA ASP A 47 -7.88 -8.71 30.08
C ASP A 47 -7.14 -9.99 29.65
N PHE A 48 -6.59 -10.01 28.42
CA PHE A 48 -5.88 -11.14 27.82
C PHE A 48 -6.65 -12.48 27.87
N SER A 49 -7.98 -12.41 27.91
CA SER A 49 -8.85 -13.57 28.03
C SER A 49 -8.89 -14.45 26.76
N GLU A 50 -8.55 -13.88 25.60
CA GLU A 50 -8.57 -14.55 24.31
C GLU A 50 -7.21 -14.50 23.61
N THR A 51 -6.91 -15.54 22.84
CA THR A 51 -5.77 -15.59 21.92
C THR A 51 -6.29 -15.86 20.52
N HIS A 52 -5.87 -15.04 19.55
CA HIS A 52 -6.25 -15.16 18.16
C HIS A 52 -5.01 -15.37 17.30
N THR A 53 -5.12 -16.16 16.22
CA THR A 53 -4.11 -16.09 15.16
C THR A 53 -4.32 -14.80 14.35
N VAL A 54 -3.31 -14.40 13.57
CA VAL A 54 -3.45 -13.26 12.63
C VAL A 54 -4.63 -13.47 11.68
N LYS A 55 -4.81 -14.70 11.21
CA LYS A 55 -5.92 -15.08 10.33
C LYS A 55 -7.27 -14.81 11.00
N ASP A 56 -7.47 -15.38 12.18
CA ASP A 56 -8.75 -15.28 12.91
C ASP A 56 -9.09 -13.82 13.21
N TRP A 57 -8.08 -13.04 13.61
CA TRP A 57 -8.25 -11.61 13.87
C TRP A 57 -8.73 -10.86 12.63
N LEU A 58 -8.08 -11.02 11.49
CA LEU A 58 -8.44 -10.31 10.26
C LEU A 58 -9.80 -10.75 9.71
N GLU A 59 -10.09 -12.06 9.75
CA GLU A 59 -11.38 -12.61 9.33
C GLU A 59 -12.53 -12.07 10.18
N SER A 60 -12.31 -11.85 11.49
CA SER A 60 -13.31 -11.25 12.38
C SER A 60 -13.74 -9.83 11.97
N PHE A 61 -12.90 -9.13 11.19
CA PHE A 61 -13.18 -7.80 10.64
C PHE A 61 -13.45 -7.82 9.12
N GLY A 62 -13.58 -9.00 8.51
CA GLY A 62 -13.80 -9.14 7.07
C GLY A 62 -12.61 -8.67 6.22
N ILE A 63 -11.39 -8.65 6.78
CA ILE A 63 -10.18 -8.26 6.08
C ILE A 63 -9.54 -9.53 5.49
N PRO A 64 -9.37 -9.63 4.16
CA PRO A 64 -8.75 -10.80 3.58
C PRO A 64 -7.25 -10.86 3.90
N LEU A 65 -6.75 -12.08 4.07
CA LEU A 65 -5.32 -12.34 4.28
C LEU A 65 -4.51 -11.99 3.02
N GLU A 66 -5.04 -12.37 1.86
CA GLU A 66 -4.53 -11.97 0.56
C GLU A 66 -5.30 -10.71 0.09
N ASP A 67 -4.61 -9.58 0.09
CA ASP A 67 -5.18 -8.29 -0.25
C ASP A 67 -4.50 -7.76 -1.52
N GLU A 68 -5.18 -7.92 -2.65
CA GLU A 68 -4.66 -7.49 -3.95
C GLU A 68 -4.48 -5.96 -4.03
N TYR A 69 -5.32 -5.20 -3.32
CA TYR A 69 -5.19 -3.74 -3.24
C TYR A 69 -3.89 -3.37 -2.53
N PHE A 70 -3.62 -4.01 -1.39
CA PHE A 70 -2.38 -3.82 -0.65
C PHE A 70 -1.17 -4.18 -1.51
N LEU A 71 -1.16 -5.35 -2.14
CA LEU A 71 -0.05 -5.78 -2.99
C LEU A 71 0.21 -4.82 -4.16
N LYS A 72 -0.84 -4.41 -4.88
CA LYS A 72 -0.71 -3.46 -5.99
C LYS A 72 -0.22 -2.09 -5.51
N TRP A 73 -0.69 -1.62 -4.35
CA TRP A 73 -0.23 -0.38 -3.74
C TRP A 73 1.24 -0.43 -3.36
N GLN A 74 1.68 -1.51 -2.69
CA GLN A 74 3.08 -1.70 -2.34
C GLN A 74 3.98 -1.78 -3.58
N LYS A 75 3.55 -2.49 -4.63
CA LYS A 75 4.23 -2.52 -5.93
C LYS A 75 4.40 -1.12 -6.52
N THR A 76 3.34 -0.32 -6.47
CA THR A 76 3.35 1.05 -7.00
C THR A 76 4.33 1.93 -6.22
N ILE A 77 4.33 1.87 -4.89
CA ILE A 77 5.30 2.60 -4.04
C ILE A 77 6.73 2.16 -4.37
N SER A 78 7.00 0.85 -4.39
CA SER A 78 8.35 0.32 -4.66
C SER A 78 8.91 0.78 -6.01
N MET A 79 8.06 0.97 -7.02
CA MET A 79 8.46 1.48 -8.34
C MET A 79 8.64 3.00 -8.36
N LEU A 80 7.72 3.76 -7.76
CA LEU A 80 7.70 5.22 -7.85
C LEU A 80 8.70 5.88 -6.90
N SER A 81 8.87 5.37 -5.68
CA SER A 81 9.75 5.97 -4.66
C SER A 81 11.18 6.25 -5.16
N PRO A 82 11.93 5.30 -5.73
CA PRO A 82 13.30 5.59 -6.20
C PRO A 82 13.33 6.59 -7.36
N ARG A 83 12.29 6.63 -8.21
CA ARG A 83 12.18 7.58 -9.32
C ARG A 83 11.93 8.99 -8.81
N ILE A 84 11.01 9.14 -7.85
CA ILE A 84 10.73 10.43 -7.20
C ILE A 84 11.99 10.95 -6.52
N GLN A 85 12.69 10.11 -5.74
CA GLN A 85 13.95 10.49 -5.08
C GLN A 85 15.06 10.90 -6.06
N LYS A 86 15.04 10.40 -7.29
CA LYS A 86 15.96 10.85 -8.35
C LYS A 86 15.54 12.21 -8.89
N LEU A 87 14.26 12.39 -9.22
CA LEU A 87 13.72 13.65 -9.73
C LEU A 87 13.89 14.80 -8.72
N GLU A 88 13.70 14.54 -7.43
CA GLU A 88 13.93 15.51 -6.35
C GLU A 88 15.36 16.08 -6.33
N LYS A 89 16.35 15.34 -6.87
CA LYS A 89 17.74 15.80 -6.95
C LYS A 89 18.05 16.59 -8.22
N GLU A 90 17.23 16.45 -9.25
CA GLU A 90 17.46 16.98 -10.60
C GLU A 90 16.57 18.20 -10.90
N LEU A 91 15.39 18.28 -10.28
CA LEU A 91 14.37 19.28 -10.57
C LEU A 91 14.24 20.29 -9.43
N ASP A 92 13.78 21.50 -9.77
CA ASP A 92 13.42 22.50 -8.76
C ASP A 92 12.08 22.20 -8.08
N ASP A 93 11.86 22.84 -6.93
CA ASP A 93 10.69 22.64 -6.08
C ASP A 93 9.36 22.86 -6.82
N ASN A 94 9.27 23.86 -7.72
CA ASN A 94 8.03 24.15 -8.44
C ASN A 94 7.67 23.03 -9.41
N LEU A 95 8.66 22.47 -10.10
CA LEU A 95 8.44 21.34 -10.98
C LEU A 95 8.13 20.06 -10.18
N MET A 96 8.79 19.85 -9.05
CA MET A 96 8.48 18.74 -8.15
C MET A 96 7.05 18.81 -7.59
N ASP A 97 6.59 20.00 -7.18
CA ASP A 97 5.22 20.21 -6.69
C ASP A 97 4.18 19.82 -7.74
N LYS A 98 4.44 20.10 -9.03
CA LYS A 98 3.56 19.69 -10.14
C LYS A 98 3.55 18.18 -10.32
N ILE A 99 4.70 17.53 -10.26
CA ILE A 99 4.81 16.06 -10.36
C ILE A 99 4.06 15.39 -9.21
N ILE A 100 4.28 15.84 -7.98
CA ILE A 100 3.57 15.36 -6.79
C ILE A 100 2.06 15.60 -6.92
N SER A 101 1.64 16.78 -7.40
CA SER A 101 0.22 17.09 -7.62
C SER A 101 -0.43 16.14 -8.63
N VAL A 102 0.24 15.84 -9.75
CA VAL A 102 -0.27 14.88 -10.75
C VAL A 102 -0.40 13.48 -10.15
N MET A 103 0.62 13.02 -9.41
CA MET A 103 0.56 11.71 -8.74
C MET A 103 -0.56 11.66 -7.70
N TYR A 104 -0.72 12.73 -6.90
CA TYR A 104 -1.79 12.81 -5.91
C TYR A 104 -3.17 12.73 -6.57
N ILE A 105 -3.40 13.49 -7.65
CA ILE A 105 -4.65 13.43 -8.41
C ILE A 105 -4.89 12.01 -8.92
N LYS A 106 -3.91 11.41 -9.60
CA LYS A 106 -4.10 10.09 -10.22
C LYS A 106 -4.27 8.96 -9.22
N LEU A 107 -3.51 8.97 -8.13
CA LEU A 107 -3.52 7.88 -7.16
C LEU A 107 -4.63 7.99 -6.11
N TYR A 108 -5.14 9.20 -5.84
CA TYR A 108 -6.11 9.43 -4.75
C TYR A 108 -7.44 10.07 -5.17
N LEU A 109 -7.49 10.89 -6.22
CA LEU A 109 -8.66 11.73 -6.52
C LEU A 109 -9.40 11.37 -7.81
N ASP A 110 -8.70 10.87 -8.84
CA ASP A 110 -9.22 10.64 -10.19
C ASP A 110 -9.97 9.30 -10.30
N TYR A 111 -11.03 9.18 -9.51
CA TYR A 111 -11.90 8.00 -9.44
C TYR A 111 -13.37 8.38 -9.63
N ASP A 112 -14.06 7.62 -10.47
CA ASP A 112 -15.51 7.67 -10.58
C ASP A 112 -16.12 6.76 -9.50
N LEU A 113 -16.90 7.37 -8.61
CA LEU A 113 -17.57 6.70 -7.49
C LEU A 113 -18.74 5.82 -7.93
N GLY A 114 -19.18 5.95 -9.19
CA GLY A 114 -20.26 5.14 -9.78
C GLY A 114 -19.80 3.78 -10.33
N ILE A 115 -18.50 3.52 -10.38
CA ILE A 115 -17.92 2.26 -10.89
C ILE A 115 -16.88 1.69 -9.91
N ASP A 116 -16.50 0.44 -10.13
CA ASP A 116 -15.60 -0.28 -9.24
C ASP A 116 -14.21 0.38 -9.15
N PHE A 117 -13.66 0.47 -7.94
CA PHE A 117 -12.43 1.19 -7.65
C PHE A 117 -11.19 0.49 -8.19
N TYR A 118 -11.11 -0.84 -8.05
CA TYR A 118 -9.87 -1.58 -8.30
C TYR A 118 -9.34 -1.46 -9.75
N PRO A 119 -10.17 -1.64 -10.80
CA PRO A 119 -9.69 -1.51 -12.18
C PRO A 119 -9.19 -0.10 -12.50
N GLN A 120 -9.83 0.93 -11.92
CA GLN A 120 -9.42 2.32 -12.07
C GLN A 120 -8.07 2.56 -11.38
N PHE A 121 -7.91 2.07 -10.16
CA PHE A 121 -6.65 2.18 -9.40
C PHE A 121 -5.50 1.52 -10.15
N VAL A 122 -5.68 0.30 -10.65
CA VAL A 122 -4.66 -0.40 -11.43
C VAL A 122 -4.23 0.42 -12.64
N LYS A 123 -5.20 0.95 -13.40
CA LYS A 123 -4.93 1.80 -14.56
C LYS A 123 -4.16 3.08 -14.19
N ASN A 124 -4.58 3.78 -13.14
CA ASN A 124 -3.92 5.03 -12.71
C ASN A 124 -2.50 4.77 -12.21
N ALA A 125 -2.31 3.74 -11.39
CA ALA A 125 -1.02 3.32 -10.87
C ALA A 125 -0.05 2.93 -12.00
N ASP A 126 -0.51 2.14 -12.97
CA ASP A 126 0.31 1.75 -14.12
C ASP A 126 0.61 2.93 -15.05
N GLY A 127 -0.30 3.89 -15.16
CA GLY A 127 -0.07 5.16 -15.85
C GLY A 127 1.09 5.96 -15.25
N CYS A 128 1.13 6.09 -13.92
CA CYS A 128 2.25 6.75 -13.22
C CYS A 128 3.59 6.02 -13.42
N ASN A 129 3.54 4.69 -13.60
CA ASN A 129 4.73 3.88 -13.85
C ASN A 129 5.25 3.98 -15.28
N ALA A 130 4.40 4.25 -16.28
CA ALA A 130 4.80 4.35 -17.69
C ALA A 130 5.43 5.70 -18.06
N SER A 131 5.11 6.77 -17.34
CA SER A 131 5.61 8.14 -17.58
C SER A 131 7.11 8.36 -17.32
N GLY A 132 7.86 7.32 -16.92
CA GLY A 132 9.31 7.37 -16.73
C GLY A 132 10.16 6.81 -17.90
N ASN A 133 9.53 6.32 -18.97
CA ASN A 133 10.20 5.70 -20.12
C ASN A 133 10.00 6.47 -21.44
N ALA A 134 9.58 7.73 -21.39
CA ALA A 134 9.60 8.59 -22.56
C ALA A 134 11.01 9.20 -22.67
N GLU A 135 11.86 8.53 -23.46
CA GLU A 135 13.06 9.12 -24.07
C GLU A 135 12.75 10.41 -24.86
#